data_AF-A0A561R312-F1
#
_entry.id   AF-A0A561R312-F1
#
_cell.length_a   1.000
_cell.length_b   1.000
_cell.length_c   1.000
_cell.angle_alpha   90.00
_cell.angle_beta   90.00
_cell.angle_gamma   90.00
#
_symmetry.space_group_name_H-M   'P 1'
#
loop_
_entity.id
_entity.type
_entity.pdbx_description
1 polymer ?
#
loop_
_entity_poly.entity_id
_entity_poly.type
_entity_poly.pdbx_seq_one_letter_code
_entity_poly.pdbx_strand_id
1 'polypeptide(L)'
;MRKVPVALRNHLAGDATTTCHCWRVTRRDGAVFGFTEHDRDLTFDGTTYLAASGFAASDTEAATGLSANAGEVAGGFSSVAISEDDLAAGRYDGARVELFLVNWTAPEQNLLLNMREIGEVSRAGGEFRAELRSLTHRLDQPQGRLYGRRCDARLGDERCRVDLSEWRGNGQVSDIVDESRVVVSGLSDFAAGFFDRGTLTFSGGPTVVVETHVKKAGGLAVIGFWLPLEVPITVGRGCSITAGCDKSFATCRSRFSNQLNFRGFPHVPGTDFAYSYVDGERVHDGGALFE
;
A
#
# COMPACT_ATOMS: atom_id res chain seq x y z
N MET A 1 10.99 29.24 -10.99
CA MET A 1 10.56 29.21 -12.41
C MET A 1 11.06 27.91 -13.05
N ARG A 2 10.22 27.21 -13.82
CA ARG A 2 10.62 25.97 -14.52
C ARG A 2 11.50 26.32 -15.71
N LYS A 3 12.55 25.52 -15.95
CA LYS A 3 13.46 25.71 -17.09
C LYS A 3 12.86 25.05 -18.34
N VAL A 4 12.26 25.86 -19.21
CA VAL A 4 11.72 25.39 -20.51
C VAL A 4 12.87 25.14 -21.49
N PRO A 5 12.95 23.95 -22.12
CA PRO A 5 13.92 23.66 -23.19
C PRO A 5 13.89 24.71 -24.30
N VAL A 6 15.06 25.03 -24.87
CA VAL A 6 15.19 26.13 -25.84
C VAL A 6 14.30 25.92 -27.07
N ALA A 7 14.30 24.71 -27.65
CA ALA A 7 13.47 24.39 -28.81
C ALA A 7 11.97 24.58 -28.52
N LEU A 8 11.49 24.04 -27.41
CA LEU A 8 10.09 24.20 -26.99
C LEU A 8 9.75 25.66 -26.68
N ARG A 9 10.66 26.42 -26.06
CA ARG A 9 10.45 27.86 -25.79
C ARG A 9 10.29 28.65 -27.07
N ASN A 10 11.14 28.40 -28.06
CA ASN A 10 11.08 29.08 -29.35
C ASN A 10 9.76 28.76 -30.07
N HIS A 11 9.32 27.50 -30.02
CA HIS A 11 8.03 27.06 -30.56
C HIS A 11 6.85 27.76 -29.87
N LEU A 12 6.85 27.79 -28.54
CA LEU A 12 5.82 28.45 -27.75
C LEU A 12 5.74 29.98 -27.95
N ALA A 13 6.80 30.59 -28.47
CA ALA A 13 6.84 32.02 -28.77
C ALA A 13 6.31 32.37 -30.18
N GLY A 14 6.01 31.38 -31.01
CA GLY A 14 5.43 31.58 -32.35
C GLY A 14 3.94 31.92 -32.31
N ASP A 15 3.41 32.40 -33.44
CA ASP A 15 1.99 32.78 -33.58
C ASP A 15 1.03 31.58 -33.53
N ALA A 16 1.53 30.37 -33.83
CA ALA A 16 0.78 29.13 -33.77
C ALA A 16 1.61 28.05 -33.07
N THR A 17 0.96 27.27 -32.22
CA THR A 17 1.59 26.16 -31.51
C THR A 17 0.96 24.82 -31.92
N THR A 18 1.78 23.78 -31.83
CA THR A 18 1.42 22.39 -32.10
C THR A 18 1.65 21.56 -30.86
N THR A 19 1.12 22.01 -29.73
CA THR A 19 1.30 21.34 -28.44
C THR A 19 0.08 20.54 -28.03
N CYS A 20 0.31 19.40 -27.39
CA CYS A 20 -0.71 18.60 -26.72
C CYS A 20 -0.22 18.22 -25.31
N HIS A 21 -1.13 17.69 -24.49
CA HIS A 21 -0.75 17.03 -23.26
C HIS A 21 -0.52 15.54 -23.45
N CYS A 22 0.46 15.02 -22.70
CA CYS A 22 0.73 13.60 -22.59
C CYS A 22 0.88 13.23 -21.11
N TRP A 23 0.30 12.10 -20.71
CA TRP A 23 0.39 11.58 -19.35
C TRP A 23 1.14 10.28 -19.34
N ARG A 24 2.06 10.16 -18.38
CA ARG A 24 2.75 8.90 -18.10
C ARG A 24 2.34 8.43 -16.71
N VAL A 25 1.73 7.25 -16.64
CA VAL A 25 1.37 6.57 -15.40
C VAL A 25 2.37 5.45 -15.15
N THR A 26 3.05 5.47 -14.00
CA THR A 26 3.97 4.43 -13.56
C THR A 26 3.40 3.72 -12.33
N ARG A 27 3.06 2.44 -12.47
CA ARG A 27 2.62 1.59 -11.36
C ARG A 27 3.78 1.20 -10.45
N ARG A 28 3.46 0.76 -9.23
CA ARG A 28 4.47 0.33 -8.23
C ARG A 28 5.27 -0.90 -8.66
N ASP A 29 4.71 -1.72 -9.54
CA ASP A 29 5.38 -2.89 -10.14
C ASP A 29 6.29 -2.53 -11.34
N GLY A 30 6.37 -1.25 -11.70
CA GLY A 30 7.21 -0.75 -12.80
C GLY A 30 6.52 -0.73 -14.15
N ALA A 31 5.27 -1.16 -14.28
CA ALA A 31 4.52 -1.02 -15.52
C ALA A 31 4.28 0.47 -15.85
N VAL A 32 4.51 0.85 -17.11
CA VAL A 32 4.42 2.23 -17.60
C VAL A 32 3.34 2.31 -18.68
N PHE A 33 2.45 3.27 -18.55
CA PHE A 33 1.36 3.54 -19.48
C PHE A 33 1.44 4.99 -19.94
N GLY A 34 1.41 5.21 -21.26
CA GLY A 34 1.39 6.53 -21.86
C GLY A 34 0.02 6.84 -22.47
N PHE A 35 -0.46 8.05 -22.25
CA PHE A 35 -1.73 8.57 -22.78
C PHE A 35 -1.52 9.94 -23.42
N THR A 36 -2.22 10.25 -24.51
CA THR A 36 -2.11 11.55 -25.19
C THR A 36 -3.47 12.12 -25.55
N GLU A 37 -3.60 13.45 -25.45
CA GLU A 37 -4.74 14.24 -25.95
C GLU A 37 -4.74 14.37 -27.47
N HIS A 38 -3.61 14.04 -28.12
CA HIS A 38 -3.52 14.04 -29.56
C HIS A 38 -4.30 12.87 -30.17
N ASP A 39 -4.75 13.02 -31.41
CA ASP A 39 -5.50 12.01 -32.15
C ASP A 39 -4.61 10.91 -32.74
N ARG A 40 -3.29 10.98 -32.50
CA ARG A 40 -2.29 9.99 -32.92
C ARG A 40 -1.33 9.66 -31.80
N ASP A 41 -0.86 8.42 -31.81
CA ASP A 41 0.14 7.95 -30.86
C ASP A 41 1.43 8.77 -30.98
N LEU A 42 1.98 9.12 -29.83
CA LEU A 42 3.26 9.85 -29.72
C LEU A 42 4.28 8.96 -29.01
N THR A 43 5.57 9.11 -29.31
CA THR A 43 6.63 8.37 -28.61
C THR A 43 7.77 9.31 -28.25
N PHE A 44 8.11 9.34 -26.96
CA PHE A 44 9.26 10.06 -26.43
C PHE A 44 9.68 9.46 -25.08
N ASP A 45 10.94 9.68 -24.67
CA ASP A 45 11.50 9.16 -23.41
C ASP A 45 11.25 7.66 -23.17
N GLY A 46 11.34 6.86 -24.24
CA GLY A 46 11.13 5.40 -24.18
C GLY A 46 9.69 4.96 -23.88
N THR A 47 8.71 5.87 -23.92
CA THR A 47 7.30 5.58 -23.67
C THR A 47 6.47 5.90 -24.91
N THR A 48 5.59 4.98 -25.30
CA THR A 48 4.54 5.24 -26.31
C THR A 48 3.28 5.72 -25.59
N TYR A 49 2.77 6.86 -26.04
CA TYR A 49 1.58 7.52 -25.54
C TYR A 49 0.44 7.26 -26.51
N LEU A 50 -0.53 6.45 -26.07
CA LEU A 50 -1.61 5.96 -26.91
C LEU A 50 -2.73 7.01 -27.02
N ALA A 51 -3.15 7.29 -28.25
CA ALA A 51 -4.32 8.11 -28.55
C ALA A 51 -5.60 7.37 -28.14
N ALA A 52 -6.70 8.13 -27.94
CA ALA A 52 -8.03 7.61 -27.63
C ALA A 52 -8.14 6.79 -26.31
N SER A 53 -7.31 7.12 -25.32
CA SER A 53 -7.22 6.41 -24.03
C SER A 53 -8.00 7.07 -22.88
N GLY A 54 -8.93 7.97 -23.19
CA GLY A 54 -9.89 8.52 -22.23
C GLY A 54 -9.30 9.40 -21.12
N PHE A 55 -7.98 9.60 -21.08
CA PHE A 55 -7.32 10.44 -20.08
C PHE A 55 -7.53 11.92 -20.43
N ALA A 56 -8.65 12.48 -19.95
CA ALA A 56 -8.96 13.89 -20.06
C ALA A 56 -8.77 14.55 -18.69
N ALA A 57 -8.04 15.67 -18.65
CA ALA A 57 -7.94 16.47 -17.45
C ALA A 57 -9.25 17.22 -17.19
N SER A 58 -9.83 17.09 -15.99
CA SER A 58 -10.74 18.10 -15.48
C SER A 58 -9.95 19.33 -15.00
N ASP A 59 -10.65 20.44 -14.80
CA ASP A 59 -10.08 21.74 -14.43
C ASP A 59 -9.04 21.63 -13.30
N THR A 60 -7.88 22.27 -13.48
CA THR A 60 -6.75 22.19 -12.54
C THR A 60 -6.64 23.50 -11.77
N GLU A 61 -7.07 23.52 -10.50
CA GLU A 61 -6.73 24.61 -9.59
C GLU A 61 -5.36 24.38 -8.96
N ALA A 62 -4.38 25.19 -9.36
CA ALA A 62 -3.06 25.22 -8.72
C ALA A 62 -3.07 26.23 -7.57
N ALA A 63 -3.22 25.77 -6.33
CA ALA A 63 -3.04 26.64 -5.17
C ALA A 63 -1.56 26.72 -4.77
N THR A 64 -1.06 27.93 -4.50
CA THR A 64 0.24 28.15 -3.85
C THR A 64 0.13 27.89 -2.35
N GLY A 65 0.63 26.74 -1.87
CA GLY A 65 0.67 26.39 -0.45
C GLY A 65 0.96 24.91 -0.20
N LEU A 66 1.08 24.51 1.07
CA LEU A 66 1.24 23.11 1.48
C LEU A 66 -0.09 22.36 1.70
N SER A 67 -1.22 23.03 1.47
CA SER A 67 -2.56 22.44 1.65
C SER A 67 -2.78 21.25 0.74
N ALA A 68 -3.22 20.11 1.31
CA ALA A 68 -3.52 18.88 0.58
C ALA A 68 -4.71 19.03 -0.39
N ASN A 69 -5.59 20.01 -0.15
CA ASN A 69 -6.84 20.21 -0.91
C ASN A 69 -6.63 20.83 -2.31
N ALA A 70 -5.38 21.10 -2.72
CA ALA A 70 -5.05 21.87 -3.91
C ALA A 70 -4.86 21.03 -5.20
N GLY A 71 -5.78 20.13 -5.50
CA GLY A 71 -5.78 19.49 -6.82
C GLY A 71 -6.46 18.15 -6.91
N GLU A 72 -7.68 18.03 -6.41
CA GLU A 72 -8.54 16.93 -6.82
C GLU A 72 -8.85 17.11 -8.33
N VAL A 73 -8.08 16.43 -9.17
CA VAL A 73 -8.36 16.33 -10.60
C VAL A 73 -9.12 15.03 -10.79
N ALA A 74 -10.38 15.12 -11.17
CA ALA A 74 -11.18 13.97 -11.60
C ALA A 74 -10.81 13.64 -13.05
N GLY A 75 -9.80 12.79 -13.23
CA GLY A 75 -9.49 12.21 -14.53
C GLY A 75 -10.42 11.02 -14.79
N GLY A 76 -11.13 11.02 -15.92
CA GLY A 76 -11.75 9.81 -16.44
C GLY A 76 -10.64 8.85 -16.90
N PHE A 77 -10.64 7.61 -16.41
CA PHE A 77 -9.76 6.55 -16.92
C PHE A 77 -10.62 5.66 -17.81
N SER A 78 -10.52 5.84 -19.12
CA SER A 78 -11.16 4.95 -20.09
C SER A 78 -10.17 4.61 -21.18
N SER A 79 -9.29 3.66 -20.89
CA SER A 79 -8.40 3.10 -21.89
C SER A 79 -8.48 1.58 -21.86
N VAL A 80 -8.37 0.95 -23.03
CA VAL A 80 -8.18 -0.50 -23.16
C VAL A 80 -6.94 -0.97 -22.38
N ALA A 81 -5.98 -0.08 -22.10
CA ALA A 81 -4.76 -0.38 -21.37
C ALA A 81 -4.94 -0.45 -19.84
N ILE A 82 -6.06 0.02 -19.30
CA ILE A 82 -6.39 -0.05 -17.87
C ILE A 82 -7.58 -1.00 -17.71
N SER A 83 -7.33 -2.23 -17.24
CA SER A 83 -8.39 -3.20 -17.01
C SER A 83 -9.12 -2.94 -15.69
N GLU A 84 -10.42 -3.28 -15.67
CA GLU A 84 -11.25 -3.25 -14.46
C GLU A 84 -10.66 -4.16 -13.37
N ASP A 85 -10.19 -5.35 -13.73
CA ASP A 85 -9.53 -6.28 -12.81
C ASP A 85 -8.30 -5.66 -12.14
N ASP A 86 -7.54 -4.83 -12.87
CA ASP A 86 -6.35 -4.21 -12.29
C ASP A 86 -6.69 -3.08 -11.33
N LEU A 87 -7.75 -2.32 -11.62
CA LEU A 87 -8.25 -1.27 -10.73
C LEU A 87 -8.87 -1.87 -9.47
N ALA A 88 -9.68 -2.94 -9.60
CA ALA A 88 -10.28 -3.64 -8.48
C ALA A 88 -9.24 -4.27 -7.54
N ALA A 89 -8.11 -4.73 -8.09
CA ALA A 89 -6.99 -5.25 -7.32
C ALA A 89 -6.05 -4.16 -6.74
N GLY A 90 -6.46 -2.88 -6.77
CA GLY A 90 -5.69 -1.75 -6.20
C GLY A 90 -4.33 -1.51 -6.86
N ARG A 91 -4.08 -2.01 -8.09
CA ARG A 91 -2.74 -1.97 -8.71
C ARG A 91 -2.28 -0.56 -9.09
N TYR A 92 -3.23 0.37 -9.20
CA TYR A 92 -2.98 1.78 -9.49
C TYR A 92 -2.87 2.65 -8.22
N ASP A 93 -3.07 2.08 -7.03
CA ASP A 93 -2.98 2.82 -5.77
C ASP A 93 -1.57 3.35 -5.55
N GLY A 94 -1.46 4.67 -5.46
CA GLY A 94 -0.18 5.35 -5.35
C GLY A 94 0.68 5.30 -6.62
N ALA A 95 0.09 5.01 -7.78
CA ALA A 95 0.79 5.10 -9.05
C ALA A 95 1.21 6.55 -9.33
N ARG A 96 2.41 6.74 -9.87
CA ARG A 96 2.93 8.07 -10.22
C ARG A 96 2.34 8.51 -11.55
N VAL A 97 1.81 9.74 -11.60
CA VAL A 97 1.32 10.37 -12.83
C VAL A 97 2.18 11.58 -13.16
N GLU A 98 2.75 11.60 -14.35
CA GLU A 98 3.54 12.70 -14.89
C GLU A 98 2.78 13.34 -16.05
N LEU A 99 2.50 14.65 -15.98
CA LEU A 99 1.88 15.40 -17.07
C LEU A 99 2.95 16.17 -17.85
N PHE A 100 2.98 15.97 -19.16
CA PHE A 100 3.87 16.63 -20.11
C PHE A 100 3.11 17.59 -21.01
N LEU A 101 3.73 18.73 -21.33
CA LEU A 101 3.41 19.50 -22.53
C LEU A 101 4.37 19.04 -23.64
N VAL A 102 3.83 18.64 -24.78
CA VAL A 102 4.62 18.03 -25.87
C VAL A 102 4.30 18.73 -27.17
N ASN A 103 5.31 19.08 -27.96
CA ASN A 103 5.09 19.44 -29.36
C ASN A 103 4.83 18.16 -30.18
N TRP A 104 3.60 17.93 -30.65
CA TRP A 104 3.25 16.71 -31.37
C TRP A 104 3.94 16.57 -32.74
N THR A 105 4.45 17.66 -33.32
CA THR A 105 5.28 17.60 -34.55
C THR A 105 6.73 17.18 -34.28
N ALA A 106 7.20 17.34 -33.04
CA ALA A 106 8.57 17.08 -32.61
C ALA A 106 8.56 16.64 -31.12
N PRO A 107 8.14 15.40 -30.80
CA PRO A 107 7.86 14.97 -29.42
C PRO A 107 9.04 15.03 -28.44
N GLU A 108 10.27 15.10 -28.94
CA GLU A 108 11.47 15.39 -28.16
C GLU A 108 11.45 16.80 -27.54
N GLN A 109 10.63 17.71 -28.06
CA GLN A 109 10.35 19.02 -27.50
C GLN A 109 9.19 18.89 -26.50
N ASN A 110 9.51 18.40 -25.31
CA ASN A 110 8.54 18.26 -24.23
C ASN A 110 9.02 18.90 -22.93
N LEU A 111 8.08 19.10 -22.01
CA LEU A 111 8.33 19.62 -20.67
C LEU A 111 7.40 18.94 -19.67
N LEU A 112 7.98 18.35 -18.62
CA LEU A 112 7.22 17.91 -17.46
C LEU A 112 6.56 19.11 -16.77
N LEU A 113 5.23 19.18 -16.82
CA LEU A 113 4.44 20.19 -16.15
C LEU A 113 4.24 19.83 -14.67
N ASN A 114 3.76 18.64 -14.35
CA ASN A 114 3.56 18.29 -12.94
C ASN A 114 3.70 16.79 -12.71
N MET A 115 3.86 16.44 -11.44
CA MET A 115 3.87 15.08 -10.96
C MET A 115 2.84 14.97 -9.85
N ARG A 116 1.99 13.94 -9.95
CA ARG A 116 0.91 13.61 -9.03
C ARG A 116 0.97 12.12 -8.69
N GLU A 117 0.18 11.72 -7.71
CA GLU A 117 0.02 10.33 -7.30
C GLU A 117 -1.47 9.97 -7.36
N ILE A 118 -1.81 8.79 -7.89
CA ILE A 118 -3.18 8.29 -7.89
C ILE A 118 -3.58 7.97 -6.44
N GLY A 119 -4.64 8.63 -5.98
CA GLY A 119 -5.31 8.42 -4.70
C GLY A 119 -6.45 7.43 -4.84
N GLU A 120 -7.65 7.81 -4.39
CA GLU A 120 -8.83 6.97 -4.50
C GLU A 120 -9.28 6.81 -5.96
N VAL A 121 -9.60 5.58 -6.36
CA VAL A 121 -10.26 5.27 -7.62
C VAL A 121 -11.71 4.91 -7.33
N SER A 122 -12.64 5.66 -7.93
CA SER A 122 -14.08 5.42 -7.82
C SER A 122 -14.68 5.04 -9.18
N ARG A 123 -15.81 4.33 -9.14
CA ARG A 123 -16.58 3.92 -10.32
C ARG A 123 -17.88 4.71 -10.38
N ALA A 124 -18.17 5.31 -11.53
CA ALA A 124 -19.46 5.92 -11.80
C ALA A 124 -19.87 5.70 -13.27
N GLY A 125 -20.99 5.00 -13.50
CA GLY A 125 -21.58 4.91 -14.85
C GLY A 125 -20.78 4.12 -15.90
N GLY A 126 -19.89 3.21 -15.48
CA GLY A 126 -19.01 2.47 -16.40
C GLY A 126 -17.71 3.22 -16.74
N GLU A 127 -17.54 4.42 -16.19
CA GLU A 127 -16.29 5.16 -16.20
C GLU A 127 -15.60 5.06 -14.83
N PHE A 128 -14.28 5.13 -14.84
CA PHE A 128 -13.46 5.21 -13.65
C PHE A 128 -13.01 6.65 -13.45
N ARG A 129 -13.05 7.12 -12.21
CA ARG A 129 -12.47 8.40 -11.81
C ARG A 129 -11.40 8.13 -10.78
N ALA A 130 -10.21 8.67 -10.97
CA ALA A 130 -9.22 8.66 -9.90
C ALA A 130 -8.87 10.07 -9.46
N GLU A 131 -8.67 10.19 -8.16
CA GLU A 131 -8.15 11.36 -7.48
C GLU A 131 -6.64 11.48 -7.76
N LEU A 132 -6.17 12.64 -8.23
CA LEU A 132 -4.74 12.91 -8.42
C LEU A 132 -4.18 13.77 -7.29
N ARG A 133 -3.57 13.14 -6.28
CA ARG A 133 -2.99 13.84 -5.13
C ARG A 133 -1.67 14.53 -5.49
N SER A 134 -1.43 15.67 -4.85
CA SER A 134 -0.11 16.30 -4.88
C SER A 134 0.93 15.45 -4.16
N LEU A 135 2.21 15.61 -4.52
CA LEU A 135 3.30 15.01 -3.74
C LEU A 135 3.36 15.52 -2.29
N THR A 136 2.80 16.71 -2.01
CA THR A 136 2.75 17.27 -0.65
C THR A 136 1.79 16.53 0.27
N HIS A 137 0.84 15.75 -0.25
CA HIS A 137 -0.04 14.90 0.57
C HIS A 137 0.75 13.95 1.49
N ARG A 138 1.95 13.51 1.07
CA ARG A 138 2.83 12.67 1.91
C ARG A 138 3.32 13.38 3.17
N LEU A 139 3.39 14.71 3.15
CA LEU A 139 3.82 15.52 4.29
C LEU A 139 2.70 15.70 5.33
N ASP A 140 1.44 15.52 4.93
CA ASP A 140 0.27 15.64 5.80
C ASP A 140 -0.06 14.31 6.52
N GLN A 141 0.66 13.24 6.19
CA GLN A 141 0.50 11.97 6.89
C GLN A 141 1.06 12.11 8.31
N PRO A 142 0.29 11.71 9.35
CA PRO A 142 0.80 11.68 10.71
C PRO A 142 2.04 10.80 10.79
N GLN A 143 3.20 11.43 10.97
CA GLN A 143 4.47 10.75 11.17
C GLN A 143 4.80 10.70 12.66
N GLY A 144 5.41 9.60 13.09
CA GLY A 144 5.90 9.45 14.45
C GLY A 144 5.41 8.16 15.11
N ARG A 145 5.68 8.08 16.41
CA ARG A 145 5.36 6.91 17.22
C ARG A 145 4.41 7.31 18.32
N LEU A 146 3.47 6.41 18.61
CA LEU A 146 2.61 6.53 19.77
C LEU A 146 3.29 5.83 20.95
N TYR A 147 3.31 6.50 22.11
CA TYR A 147 3.70 5.89 23.36
C TYR A 147 2.58 4.97 23.84
N GLY A 148 2.65 3.69 23.46
CA GLY A 148 1.68 2.67 23.83
C GLY A 148 2.35 1.42 24.42
N ARG A 149 1.59 0.64 25.18
CA ARG A 149 2.08 -0.60 25.80
C ARG A 149 2.44 -1.68 24.79
N ARG A 150 1.80 -1.67 23.62
CA ARG A 150 2.05 -2.63 22.54
C ARG A 150 3.25 -2.22 21.70
N CYS A 151 3.93 -3.21 21.13
CA CYS A 151 4.99 -2.99 20.15
C CYS A 151 4.43 -2.37 18.87
N ASP A 152 5.09 -1.34 18.35
CA ASP A 152 4.77 -0.69 17.07
C ASP A 152 5.63 -1.22 15.90
N ALA A 153 6.57 -2.12 16.15
CA ALA A 153 7.38 -2.75 15.10
C ALA A 153 6.64 -3.91 14.42
N ARG A 154 6.89 -4.12 13.12
CA ARG A 154 6.47 -5.33 12.40
C ARG A 154 7.40 -6.48 12.78
N LEU A 155 6.84 -7.68 12.96
CA LEU A 155 7.65 -8.85 13.30
C LEU A 155 8.69 -9.10 12.19
N GLY A 156 9.97 -9.16 12.56
CA GLY A 156 11.09 -9.35 11.63
C GLY A 156 11.52 -8.11 10.83
N ASP A 157 10.96 -6.92 11.09
CA ASP A 157 11.50 -5.68 10.50
C ASP A 157 12.84 -5.26 11.12
N GLU A 158 13.45 -4.19 10.61
CA GLU A 158 14.75 -3.68 11.08
C GLU A 158 14.74 -3.24 12.56
N ARG A 159 13.57 -2.91 13.09
CA ARG A 159 13.39 -2.48 14.48
C ARG A 159 13.21 -3.67 15.41
N CYS A 160 12.55 -4.73 14.94
CA CYS A 160 12.25 -5.97 15.65
C CYS A 160 13.42 -6.96 15.59
N ARG A 161 13.99 -7.21 14.41
CA ARG A 161 15.18 -8.04 14.17
C ARG A 161 15.06 -9.53 14.52
N VAL A 162 13.85 -10.03 14.79
CA VAL A 162 13.63 -11.48 14.89
C VAL A 162 13.93 -12.11 13.54
N ASP A 163 14.85 -13.08 13.49
CA ASP A 163 14.99 -13.91 12.31
C ASP A 163 13.76 -14.80 12.18
N LEU A 164 13.04 -14.67 11.06
CA LEU A 164 11.80 -15.40 10.80
C LEU A 164 12.04 -16.77 10.15
N SER A 165 13.28 -17.15 9.88
CA SER A 165 13.62 -18.44 9.26
C SER A 165 13.00 -19.63 10.02
N GLU A 166 13.08 -19.61 11.36
CA GLU A 166 12.52 -20.64 12.24
C GLU A 166 11.02 -20.45 12.57
N TRP A 167 10.43 -19.35 12.11
CA TRP A 167 9.04 -18.97 12.42
C TRP A 167 8.11 -19.14 11.22
N ARG A 168 8.51 -19.96 10.26
CA ARG A 168 7.79 -20.22 9.01
C ARG A 168 7.35 -21.67 8.92
N GLY A 169 6.14 -21.87 8.44
CA GLY A 169 5.63 -23.16 7.97
C GLY A 169 5.44 -23.13 6.46
N ASN A 170 5.58 -24.27 5.82
CA ASN A 170 5.20 -24.44 4.42
C ASN A 170 4.00 -25.39 4.36
N GLY A 171 3.05 -25.07 3.49
CA GLY A 171 1.84 -25.86 3.35
C GLY A 171 1.28 -25.81 1.94
N GLN A 172 0.21 -26.57 1.72
CA GLN A 172 -0.50 -26.61 0.45
C GLN A 172 -2.00 -26.44 0.68
N VAL A 173 -2.62 -25.59 -0.13
CA VAL A 173 -4.08 -25.39 -0.12
C VAL A 173 -4.73 -26.71 -0.50
N SER A 174 -5.47 -27.29 0.43
CA SER A 174 -6.15 -28.58 0.28
C SER A 174 -7.63 -28.39 -0.06
N ASP A 175 -8.24 -27.29 0.39
CA ASP A 175 -9.62 -26.93 0.09
C ASP A 175 -9.84 -25.42 0.26
N ILE A 176 -10.89 -24.88 -0.35
CA ILE A 176 -11.30 -23.47 -0.26
C ILE A 176 -12.69 -23.42 0.35
N VAL A 177 -12.81 -22.88 1.56
CA VAL A 177 -14.11 -22.80 2.25
C VAL A 177 -14.91 -21.63 1.71
N ASP A 178 -14.27 -20.46 1.62
CA ASP A 178 -14.82 -19.22 1.06
C ASP A 178 -13.67 -18.24 0.76
N GLU A 179 -13.99 -17.01 0.36
CA GLU A 179 -13.03 -15.93 0.06
C GLU A 179 -12.13 -15.54 1.24
N SER A 180 -12.55 -15.81 2.48
CA SER A 180 -11.83 -15.45 3.71
C SER A 180 -11.18 -16.64 4.40
N ARG A 181 -11.41 -17.88 3.95
CA ARG A 181 -10.98 -19.10 4.65
C ARG A 181 -10.54 -20.21 3.71
N VAL A 182 -9.41 -20.80 4.03
CA VAL A 182 -8.82 -21.92 3.28
C VAL A 182 -8.42 -23.05 4.22
N VAL A 183 -8.39 -24.28 3.69
CA VAL A 183 -7.84 -25.44 4.37
C VAL A 183 -6.45 -25.71 3.83
N VAL A 184 -5.47 -25.84 4.72
CA VAL A 184 -4.05 -26.02 4.40
C VAL A 184 -3.52 -27.30 5.05
N SER A 185 -2.78 -28.09 4.29
CA SER A 185 -2.00 -29.23 4.79
C SER A 185 -0.54 -28.85 5.03
N GLY A 186 0.21 -29.66 5.78
CA GLY A 186 1.64 -29.42 6.05
C GLY A 186 1.93 -28.56 7.29
N LEU A 187 0.89 -28.17 8.04
CA LEU A 187 1.02 -27.36 9.26
C LEU A 187 0.82 -28.18 10.55
N SER A 188 0.90 -29.51 10.47
CA SER A 188 0.62 -30.43 11.59
C SER A 188 1.57 -30.26 12.78
N ASP A 189 2.79 -29.77 12.54
CA ASP A 189 3.82 -29.62 13.57
C ASP A 189 3.62 -28.37 14.42
N PHE A 190 2.73 -27.47 13.99
CA PHE A 190 2.43 -26.23 14.68
C PHE A 190 1.20 -26.38 15.59
N ALA A 191 1.24 -25.70 16.73
CA ALA A 191 0.10 -25.60 17.63
C ALA A 191 -1.01 -24.72 17.02
N ALA A 192 -2.27 -24.94 17.42
CA ALA A 192 -3.35 -24.02 17.09
C ALA A 192 -3.02 -22.60 17.58
N GLY A 193 -3.42 -21.59 16.81
CA GLY A 193 -3.12 -20.18 17.10
C GLY A 193 -1.67 -19.74 16.84
N PHE A 194 -0.76 -20.66 16.50
CA PHE A 194 0.64 -20.31 16.25
C PHE A 194 0.80 -19.25 15.15
N PHE A 195 -0.04 -19.29 14.11
CA PHE A 195 -0.01 -18.35 12.99
C PHE A 195 -1.04 -17.21 13.10
N ASP A 196 -1.77 -17.09 14.21
CA ASP A 196 -2.72 -15.98 14.42
C ASP A 196 -2.00 -14.64 14.31
N ARG A 197 -2.56 -13.69 13.55
CA ARG A 197 -1.96 -12.38 13.26
C ARG A 197 -0.63 -12.47 12.49
N GLY A 198 -0.41 -13.59 11.83
CA GLY A 198 0.73 -13.84 10.95
C GLY A 198 0.46 -13.38 9.51
N THR A 199 1.30 -13.85 8.60
CA THR A 199 1.13 -13.60 7.16
C THR A 199 1.25 -14.90 6.40
N LEU A 200 0.38 -15.11 5.43
CA LEU A 200 0.43 -16.23 4.49
C LEU A 200 0.71 -15.71 3.09
N THR A 201 1.73 -16.25 2.44
CA THR A 201 2.11 -15.92 1.07
C THR A 201 1.87 -17.14 0.19
N PHE A 202 0.99 -16.99 -0.80
CA PHE A 202 0.76 -18.03 -1.79
C PHE A 202 1.89 -18.06 -2.83
N SER A 203 2.32 -19.24 -3.27
CA SER A 203 3.36 -19.37 -4.29
C SER A 203 2.92 -18.70 -5.60
N GLY A 204 3.66 -17.67 -6.03
CA GLY A 204 3.32 -16.86 -7.21
C GLY A 204 2.02 -16.07 -7.09
N GLY A 205 1.52 -15.86 -5.86
CA GLY A 205 0.24 -15.22 -5.58
C GLY A 205 0.32 -14.16 -4.49
N PRO A 206 -0.83 -13.72 -3.95
CA PRO A 206 -0.88 -12.63 -2.99
C PRO A 206 -0.31 -13.03 -1.61
N THR A 207 0.00 -12.01 -0.81
CA THR A 207 0.27 -12.17 0.63
C THR A 207 -0.91 -11.62 1.41
N VAL A 208 -1.46 -12.42 2.33
CA VAL A 208 -2.61 -12.07 3.17
C VAL A 208 -2.25 -12.10 4.64
N VAL A 209 -2.98 -11.32 5.44
CA VAL A 209 -2.87 -11.33 6.90
C VAL A 209 -3.76 -12.45 7.45
N VAL A 210 -3.17 -13.29 8.28
CA VAL A 210 -3.88 -14.39 8.96
C VAL A 210 -4.58 -13.82 10.18
N GLU A 211 -5.89 -13.98 10.25
CA GLU A 211 -6.67 -13.67 11.45
C GLU A 211 -6.64 -14.85 12.43
N THR A 212 -6.93 -16.07 11.92
CA THR A 212 -7.07 -17.27 12.75
C THR A 212 -6.37 -18.48 12.12
N HIS A 213 -5.79 -19.33 12.99
CA HIS A 213 -5.18 -20.61 12.67
C HIS A 213 -5.79 -21.72 13.54
N VAL A 214 -6.68 -22.52 12.96
CA VAL A 214 -7.39 -23.59 13.67
C VAL A 214 -6.94 -24.96 13.14
N LYS A 215 -6.33 -25.77 14.01
CA LYS A 215 -5.95 -27.14 13.68
C LYS A 215 -7.19 -28.05 13.55
N LYS A 216 -7.20 -28.93 12.55
CA LYS A 216 -8.22 -29.94 12.30
C LYS A 216 -7.62 -31.35 12.39
N ALA A 217 -8.49 -32.35 12.42
CA ALA A 217 -8.08 -33.75 12.29
C ALA A 217 -7.40 -34.02 10.94
N GLY A 218 -6.58 -35.07 10.86
CA GLY A 218 -5.93 -35.47 9.61
C GLY A 218 -4.75 -34.57 9.17
N GLY A 219 -4.19 -33.76 10.08
CA GLY A 219 -3.03 -32.90 9.76
C GLY A 219 -3.38 -31.64 8.96
N LEU A 220 -4.67 -31.32 8.85
CA LEU A 220 -5.17 -30.12 8.18
C LEU A 220 -5.29 -28.96 9.17
N ALA A 221 -5.24 -27.73 8.65
CA ALA A 221 -5.51 -26.51 9.39
C ALA A 221 -6.43 -25.59 8.57
N VAL A 222 -7.38 -24.93 9.23
CA VAL A 222 -8.17 -23.85 8.65
C VAL A 222 -7.47 -22.53 8.95
N ILE A 223 -7.17 -21.78 7.90
CA ILE A 223 -6.58 -20.44 7.99
C ILE A 223 -7.67 -19.43 7.59
N GLY A 224 -8.01 -18.54 8.52
CA GLY A 224 -8.88 -17.40 8.27
C GLY A 224 -8.08 -16.13 7.98
N PHE A 225 -8.56 -15.31 7.07
CA PHE A 225 -7.93 -14.05 6.66
C PHE A 225 -8.66 -12.84 7.23
N TRP A 226 -7.89 -11.80 7.54
CA TRP A 226 -8.45 -10.53 8.01
C TRP A 226 -9.27 -9.82 6.92
N LEU A 227 -8.87 -9.96 5.66
CA LEU A 227 -9.59 -9.45 4.50
C LEU A 227 -9.87 -10.61 3.53
N PRO A 228 -11.01 -10.59 2.83
CA PRO A 228 -11.29 -11.52 1.73
C PRO A 228 -10.20 -11.50 0.65
N LEU A 229 -10.03 -12.63 -0.03
CA LEU A 229 -9.17 -12.74 -1.21
C LEU A 229 -9.79 -12.01 -2.40
N GLU A 230 -9.09 -10.99 -2.90
CA GLU A 230 -9.46 -10.28 -4.13
C GLU A 230 -9.22 -11.10 -5.39
N VAL A 231 -8.29 -12.07 -5.32
CA VAL A 231 -7.89 -12.92 -6.46
C VAL A 231 -8.18 -14.37 -6.14
N PRO A 232 -8.84 -15.12 -7.05
CA PRO A 232 -9.12 -16.53 -6.83
C PRO A 232 -7.82 -17.34 -6.71
N ILE A 233 -7.79 -18.26 -5.76
CA ILE A 233 -6.72 -19.25 -5.59
C ILE A 233 -7.22 -20.64 -6.01
N THR A 234 -6.29 -21.54 -6.29
CA THR A 234 -6.60 -22.92 -6.69
C THR A 234 -6.18 -23.90 -5.60
N VAL A 235 -6.96 -24.96 -5.42
CA VAL A 235 -6.53 -26.13 -4.65
C VAL A 235 -5.23 -26.69 -5.23
N GLY A 236 -4.35 -27.19 -4.37
CA GLY A 236 -3.01 -27.66 -4.71
C GLY A 236 -1.95 -26.56 -4.76
N ARG A 237 -2.31 -25.29 -4.60
CA ARG A 237 -1.33 -24.19 -4.57
C ARG A 237 -0.48 -24.25 -3.30
N GLY A 238 0.84 -24.17 -3.46
CA GLY A 238 1.77 -24.05 -2.34
C GLY A 238 1.66 -22.70 -1.63
N CYS A 239 1.98 -22.66 -0.35
CA CYS A 239 2.03 -21.44 0.44
C CYS A 239 3.10 -21.51 1.53
N SER A 240 3.58 -20.34 1.95
CA SER A 240 4.44 -20.17 3.11
C SER A 240 3.73 -19.28 4.12
N ILE A 241 3.66 -19.71 5.38
CA ILE A 241 2.98 -19.01 6.46
C ILE A 241 3.99 -18.64 7.53
N THR A 242 3.96 -17.39 7.99
CA THR A 242 4.85 -16.87 9.03
C THR A 242 4.07 -16.66 10.33
N ALA A 243 4.68 -17.00 11.47
CA ALA A 243 4.13 -16.79 12.80
C ALA A 243 3.66 -15.34 13.00
N GLY A 244 2.58 -15.16 13.74
CA GLY A 244 2.12 -13.84 14.12
C GLY A 244 2.67 -13.35 15.45
N CYS A 245 2.51 -12.05 15.67
CA CYS A 245 2.90 -11.36 16.89
C CYS A 245 1.72 -10.53 17.41
N ASP A 246 1.30 -10.78 18.63
CA ASP A 246 0.24 -10.06 19.33
C ASP A 246 0.66 -8.65 19.81
N LYS A 247 1.92 -8.29 19.58
CA LYS A 247 2.57 -7.04 19.99
C LYS A 247 2.69 -6.87 21.51
N SER A 248 2.48 -7.91 22.31
CA SER A 248 2.65 -7.85 23.76
C SER A 248 4.11 -8.06 24.17
N PHE A 249 4.51 -7.45 25.28
CA PHE A 249 5.86 -7.65 25.84
C PHE A 249 6.07 -9.08 26.32
N ALA A 250 5.04 -9.68 26.94
CA ALA A 250 5.06 -11.06 27.41
C ALA A 250 5.40 -12.04 26.27
N THR A 251 4.67 -11.97 25.15
CA THR A 251 4.93 -12.81 23.98
C THR A 251 6.29 -12.50 23.34
N CYS A 252 6.68 -11.23 23.27
CA CYS A 252 7.99 -10.84 22.73
C CYS A 252 9.15 -11.48 23.52
N ARG A 253 9.02 -11.53 24.84
CA ARG A 253 10.01 -12.15 25.75
C ARG A 253 9.94 -13.68 25.72
N SER A 254 8.76 -14.27 25.92
CA SER A 254 8.62 -15.72 26.13
C SER A 254 8.72 -16.51 24.83
N ARG A 255 8.10 -16.02 23.76
CA ARG A 255 8.03 -16.72 22.47
C ARG A 255 9.25 -16.42 21.62
N PHE A 256 9.62 -15.14 21.49
CA PHE A 256 10.67 -14.71 20.56
C PHE A 256 12.02 -14.40 21.21
N SER A 257 12.11 -14.42 22.55
CA SER A 257 13.32 -14.03 23.30
C SER A 257 13.91 -12.67 22.86
N ASN A 258 13.04 -11.72 22.48
CA ASN A 258 13.44 -10.51 21.76
C ASN A 258 13.08 -9.21 22.51
N GLN A 259 12.99 -9.28 23.84
CA GLN A 259 12.62 -8.13 24.69
C GLN A 259 13.53 -6.90 24.51
N LEU A 260 14.81 -7.09 24.14
CA LEU A 260 15.76 -5.99 23.91
C LEU A 260 15.41 -5.13 22.69
N ASN A 261 14.73 -5.71 21.71
CA ASN A 261 14.26 -5.00 20.52
C ASN A 261 12.76 -4.66 20.60
N PHE A 262 12.13 -4.81 21.77
CA PHE A 262 10.75 -4.40 21.97
C PHE A 262 10.62 -2.89 21.77
N ARG A 263 9.65 -2.47 20.96
CA ARG A 263 9.45 -1.07 20.61
C ARG A 263 8.17 -0.46 21.20
N GLY A 264 7.49 -1.17 22.10
CA GLY A 264 6.44 -0.59 22.92
C GLY A 264 6.99 -0.08 24.26
N PHE A 265 6.08 0.40 25.10
CA PHE A 265 6.37 0.91 26.43
C PHE A 265 5.52 0.17 27.46
N PRO A 266 5.92 -1.04 27.89
CA PRO A 266 5.02 -1.97 28.59
C PRO A 266 4.55 -1.45 29.95
N HIS A 267 5.36 -0.61 30.59
CA HIS A 267 5.12 -0.07 31.92
C HIS A 267 4.58 1.37 31.92
N VAL A 268 4.25 1.95 30.77
CA VAL A 268 3.65 3.31 30.73
C VAL A 268 2.34 3.30 31.50
N PRO A 269 2.21 4.08 32.59
CA PRO A 269 0.97 4.17 33.35
C PRO A 269 -0.17 4.73 32.49
N GLY A 270 -1.40 4.32 32.78
CA GLY A 270 -2.58 4.90 32.14
C GLY A 270 -2.86 6.32 32.63
N THR A 271 -3.76 7.02 31.94
CA THR A 271 -4.22 8.35 32.34
C THR A 271 -4.78 8.36 33.76
N ASP A 272 -5.43 7.28 34.19
CA ASP A 272 -6.01 7.17 35.54
C ASP A 272 -4.95 7.26 36.64
N PHE A 273 -3.74 6.75 36.37
CA PHE A 273 -2.62 6.88 37.30
C PHE A 273 -2.13 8.34 37.37
N ALA A 274 -2.11 9.05 36.23
CA ALA A 274 -1.68 10.44 36.15
C ALA A 274 -2.62 11.41 36.89
N TYR A 275 -3.92 11.09 36.97
CA TYR A 275 -4.91 11.86 37.73
C TYR A 275 -5.17 11.32 39.14
N SER A 276 -4.51 10.22 39.52
CA SER A 276 -4.67 9.67 40.87
C SER A 276 -3.95 10.52 41.91
N TYR A 277 -4.53 10.58 43.10
CA TYR A 277 -3.90 11.14 44.29
C TYR A 277 -3.54 10.03 45.26
N VAL A 278 -2.70 10.35 46.24
CA VAL A 278 -2.31 9.40 47.28
C VAL A 278 -3.51 9.16 48.21
N ASP A 279 -4.01 7.93 48.24
CA ASP A 279 -5.01 7.46 49.19
C ASP A 279 -4.40 6.43 50.16
N GLY A 280 -5.14 6.10 51.22
CA GLY A 280 -4.77 5.06 52.18
C GLY A 280 -5.18 3.65 51.77
N GLU A 281 -5.83 3.48 50.61
CA GLU A 281 -6.32 2.18 50.13
C GLU A 281 -5.24 1.43 49.34
N ARG A 282 -4.30 2.16 48.72
CA ARG A 282 -3.17 1.59 47.96
C ARG A 282 -1.92 1.38 48.81
N VAL A 283 -1.17 0.33 48.48
CA VAL A 283 0.15 0.04 49.08
C VAL A 283 1.22 0.91 48.40
N HIS A 284 1.94 1.70 49.19
CA HIS A 284 2.98 2.64 48.74
C HIS A 284 4.38 2.15 49.14
N ASP A 285 4.77 0.96 48.67
CA ASP A 285 6.03 0.29 49.03
C ASP A 285 7.16 0.44 48.00
N GLY A 286 6.89 1.13 46.88
CA GLY A 286 7.84 1.29 45.78
C GLY A 286 7.97 0.07 44.87
N GLY A 287 7.08 -0.92 45.00
CA GLY A 287 7.01 -2.08 44.12
C GLY A 287 6.61 -1.75 42.67
N ALA A 288 6.69 -2.76 41.81
CA ALA A 288 6.28 -2.63 40.41
C ALA A 288 4.77 -2.40 40.33
N LEU A 289 4.34 -1.40 39.55
CA LEU A 289 2.93 -1.12 39.29
C LEU A 289 2.27 -2.16 38.36
N PHE A 290 3.07 -2.87 37.57
CA PHE A 290 2.62 -3.86 36.58
C PHE A 290 3.55 -5.07 36.65
N GLU A 291 2.98 -6.26 36.75
CA GLU A 291 3.70 -7.56 36.66
C GLU A 291 3.80 -8.06 35.22
#